data_AF-A0A9E4G236-F1
#
_entry.id   AF-A0A9E4G236-F1
#
_cell.length_a   1.000
_cell.length_b   1.000
_cell.length_c   1.000
_cell.angle_alpha   90.00
_cell.angle_beta   90.00
_cell.angle_gamma   90.00
#
_symmetry.space_group_name_H-M   'P 1'
#
loop_
_entity.id
_entity.type
_entity.pdbx_description
1 polymer ?
#
loop_
_entity_poly.entity_id
_entity_poly.type
_entity_poly.pdbx_seq_one_letter_code
_entity_poly.pdbx_strand_id
1 'polypeptide(L)' 'PSGIAAAYSAVVQISADGIRWVDEGTRFNLPTQRDAVTFCKVRHFGGWLRIAGTLAPNNRMTVLVSLALKE' A
#
# COMPACT_ATOMS: atom_id res chain seq x y z
N PRO A 1 14.60 21.91 14.67
CA PRO A 1 13.39 21.25 14.11
C PRO A 1 13.69 20.69 12.71
N SER A 2 14.01 19.40 12.64
CA SER A 2 14.18 18.69 11.37
C SER A 2 13.67 17.26 11.56
N GLY A 3 12.37 17.16 11.85
CA GLY A 3 11.65 15.90 11.84
C GLY A 3 11.34 15.56 10.40
N ILE A 4 12.06 14.60 9.83
CA ILE A 4 11.55 13.86 8.68
C ILE A 4 10.24 13.27 9.18
N ALA A 5 9.09 13.85 8.77
CA ALA A 5 7.80 13.24 9.03
C ALA A 5 7.93 11.78 8.60
N ALA A 6 7.73 10.83 9.52
CA ALA A 6 7.84 9.42 9.21
C ALA A 6 6.91 9.16 8.01
N ALA A 7 7.49 9.06 6.83
CA ALA A 7 6.73 8.86 5.61
C ALA A 7 6.15 7.47 5.73
N TYR A 8 4.85 7.37 6.01
CA TYR A 8 4.13 6.11 6.01
C TYR A 8 4.15 5.58 4.59
N SER A 9 5.13 4.73 4.28
CA SER A 9 5.28 4.14 2.95
C SER A 9 4.59 2.79 2.91
N ALA A 10 3.97 2.50 1.78
CA ALA A 10 3.46 1.19 1.47
C ALA A 10 3.97 0.72 0.11
N VAL A 11 3.99 -0.60 -0.04
CA VAL A 11 4.32 -1.31 -1.27
C VAL A 11 3.17 -2.22 -1.65
N VAL A 12 2.95 -2.38 -2.95
CA VAL A 12 2.06 -3.42 -3.46
C VAL A 12 2.83 -4.73 -3.47
N GLN A 13 2.24 -5.76 -2.89
CA GLN A 13 2.76 -7.11 -2.97
C GLN A 13 1.77 -8.03 -3.66
N ILE A 14 2.30 -8.98 -4.41
CA ILE A 14 1.53 -10.02 -5.09
C ILE A 14 1.99 -11.41 -4.63
N SER A 15 1.08 -12.37 -4.74
CA SER A 15 1.36 -13.76 -4.43
C SER A 15 0.55 -14.70 -5.33
N ALA A 16 1.20 -15.79 -5.77
CA ALA A 16 0.54 -16.85 -6.51
C ALA A 16 -0.23 -17.81 -5.57
N ASP A 17 0.26 -18.03 -4.34
CA ASP A 17 -0.28 -19.01 -3.39
C ASP A 17 -0.95 -18.37 -2.15
N GLY A 18 -0.86 -17.04 -1.99
CA GLY A 18 -1.34 -16.30 -0.82
C GLY A 18 -0.44 -16.43 0.42
N ILE A 19 0.65 -17.20 0.32
CA ILE A 19 1.56 -17.52 1.43
C ILE A 19 2.91 -16.82 1.23
N ARG A 20 3.47 -16.90 0.03
CA ARG A 20 4.75 -16.29 -0.36
C ARG A 20 4.49 -15.02 -1.13
N TRP A 21 5.00 -13.91 -0.59
CA TRP A 21 4.73 -12.58 -1.11
C TRP A 21 6.00 -11.96 -1.66
N VAL A 22 5.88 -11.29 -2.79
CA VAL A 22 6.96 -10.50 -3.40
C VAL A 22 6.47 -9.09 -3.65
N ASP A 23 7.39 -8.13 -3.57
CA ASP A 23 7.12 -6.76 -3.97
C ASP A 23 6.85 -6.73 -5.48
N GLU A 24 5.70 -6.18 -5.87
CA GLU A 24 5.33 -6.01 -7.28
C GLU A 24 6.14 -4.87 -7.94
N GLY A 25 6.64 -3.94 -7.13
CA GLY A 25 7.47 -2.82 -7.53
C GLY A 25 6.82 -1.46 -7.30
N THR A 26 5.48 -1.40 -7.22
CA THR A 26 4.77 -0.16 -6.92
C THR A 26 4.93 0.22 -5.44
N ARG A 27 5.37 1.46 -5.20
CA ARG A 27 5.49 2.06 -3.86
C ARG A 27 4.74 3.38 -3.83
N PHE A 28 4.12 3.70 -2.69
CA PHE A 28 3.35 4.92 -2.52
C PHE A 28 3.31 5.35 -1.04
N ASN A 29 2.98 6.61 -0.81
CA ASN A 29 2.77 7.14 0.54
C ASN A 29 1.32 6.86 0.97
N LEU A 30 1.12 6.41 2.20
CA LEU A 30 -0.20 6.30 2.81
C LEU A 30 -0.77 7.70 3.07
N PRO A 31 -2.10 7.88 2.92
CA PRO A 31 -2.75 9.15 3.19
C PRO A 31 -2.62 9.52 4.68
N THR A 32 -2.24 10.78 4.95
CA THR A 32 -2.03 11.29 6.32
C THR A 32 -3.17 12.20 6.80
N GLN A 33 -4.10 12.55 5.92
CA GLN A 33 -5.27 13.38 6.22
C GLN A 33 -6.54 12.53 6.13
N ARG A 34 -7.55 12.89 6.93
CA ARG A 34 -8.88 12.28 6.84
C ARG A 34 -9.45 12.51 5.44
N ASP A 35 -10.09 11.47 4.88
CA ASP A 35 -10.70 11.45 3.54
C ASP A 35 -9.73 11.66 2.36
N ALA A 36 -8.42 11.68 2.60
CA ALA A 36 -7.43 11.70 1.54
C ALA A 36 -7.35 10.34 0.83
N VAL A 37 -7.18 10.39 -0.50
CA VAL A 37 -7.09 9.21 -1.36
C VAL A 37 -5.72 9.15 -2.01
N THR A 38 -5.17 7.94 -2.12
CA THR A 38 -3.96 7.68 -2.90
C THR A 38 -4.28 6.71 -4.02
N PHE A 39 -3.84 7.05 -5.24
CA PHE A 39 -3.96 6.18 -6.40
C PHE A 39 -2.58 5.69 -6.81
N CYS A 40 -2.48 4.41 -7.12
CA CYS A 40 -1.30 3.81 -7.73
C CYS A 40 -1.71 2.85 -8.84
N LYS A 41 -0.80 2.61 -9.79
CA LYS A 41 -1.00 1.58 -10.82
C LYS A 41 -0.55 0.25 -10.23
N VAL A 42 -1.27 -0.82 -10.55
CA VAL A 42 -0.85 -2.20 -10.26
C VAL A 42 -0.48 -2.85 -11.59
N ARG A 43 0.65 -3.55 -11.64
CA ARG A 43 1.03 -4.39 -12.78
C ARG A 43 1.08 -5.85 -12.33
N HIS A 44 1.08 -6.75 -13.31
CA HIS A 44 1.28 -8.20 -13.09
C HIS A 44 0.31 -8.84 -12.08
N PHE A 45 -0.91 -8.28 -11.93
CA PHE A 45 -1.93 -8.87 -11.07
C PHE A 45 -2.49 -10.15 -11.72
N GLY A 46 -2.56 -11.24 -10.95
CA GLY A 46 -3.07 -12.52 -11.43
C GLY A 46 -3.44 -13.52 -10.33
N GLY A 47 -3.65 -13.05 -9.11
CA GLY A 47 -3.88 -13.90 -7.93
C GLY A 47 -4.16 -13.07 -6.68
N TRP A 48 -3.32 -13.21 -5.66
CA TRP A 48 -3.45 -12.45 -4.43
C TRP A 48 -2.71 -11.12 -4.50
N LEU A 49 -3.31 -10.07 -3.95
CA LEU A 49 -2.72 -8.74 -3.79
C LEU A 49 -2.90 -8.25 -2.36
N ARG A 50 -1.87 -7.61 -1.82
CA ARG A 50 -1.97 -6.88 -0.56
C ARG A 50 -1.16 -5.59 -0.59
N ILE A 51 -1.55 -4.66 0.28
CA ILE A 51 -0.79 -3.46 0.57
C ILE A 51 0.00 -3.74 1.85
N ALA A 52 1.32 -3.72 1.76
CA ALA A 52 2.21 -3.86 2.91
C ALA A 52 2.84 -2.50 3.22
N GLY A 53 2.61 -1.98 4.41
CA GLY A 53 3.15 -0.69 4.83
C GLY A 53 3.49 -0.66 6.30
N THR A 54 4.28 0.33 6.68
CA THR A 54 4.65 0.58 8.07
C THR A 54 3.99 1.86 8.57
N LEU A 55 3.44 1.78 9.78
CA LEU A 55 2.95 2.94 10.53
C LEU A 55 3.93 3.23 11.67
N ALA A 56 3.93 4.47 12.13
CA ALA A 56 4.68 4.84 13.33
C ALA A 56 4.10 4.10 14.55
N PRO A 57 4.91 3.87 15.59
CA PRO A 57 4.43 3.25 16.82
C PRO A 57 3.17 3.94 17.36
N ASN A 58 2.25 3.15 17.88
CA ASN A 58 0.95 3.59 18.44
C ASN A 58 -0.04 4.21 17.45
N ASN A 59 0.27 4.27 16.15
CA ASN A 59 -0.69 4.69 15.14
C ASN A 59 -1.48 3.50 14.58
N ARG A 60 -2.74 3.74 14.24
CA ARG A 60 -3.62 2.80 13.56
C ARG A 60 -4.26 3.49 12.37
N MET A 61 -4.46 2.74 11.29
CA MET A 61 -5.10 3.22 10.08
C MET A 61 -6.09 2.16 9.60
N THR A 62 -7.33 2.58 9.39
CA THR A 62 -8.33 1.79 8.67
C THR A 62 -8.39 2.33 7.26
N VAL A 63 -8.24 1.47 6.26
CA VAL A 63 -8.27 1.86 4.85
C VAL A 63 -9.43 1.18 4.14
N LEU A 64 -10.07 1.91 3.24
CA LEU A 64 -10.92 1.33 2.21
C LEU A 64 -10.06 1.15 0.95
N VAL A 65 -9.94 -0.09 0.47
CA VAL A 65 -9.17 -0.40 -0.74
C VAL A 65 -10.13 -0.74 -1.86
N SER A 66 -9.98 -0.07 -2.99
CA SER A 66 -10.73 -0.35 -4.21
C SER A 66 -9.76 -0.68 -5.33
N LEU A 67 -9.97 -1.81 -5.99
CA LEU A 67 -9.19 -2.25 -7.14
C LEU A 67 -10.07 -2.15 -8.39
N ALA A 68 -9.63 -1.39 -9.38
CA ALA A 68 -10.25 -1.32 -10.69
C ALA A 68 -9.32 -1.97 -11.72
N LEU A 69 -9.75 -3.09 -12.30
CA LEU A 69 -9.06 -3.76 -13.40
C LEU A 69 -9.70 -3.27 -14.70
N LYS A 70 -8.86 -2.80 -15.62
CA LYS A 70 -9.28 -2.46 -16.98
C LYS A 70 -8.57 -3.38 -17.95
N GLU A 71 -9.28 -3.81 -18.98
CA GLU A 71 -8.76 -4.56 -20.12
C GLU A 71 -7.91 -3.66 -21.04
#